data_AF-A0A8T1XCU7-F1
#
_entry.id   AF-A0A8T1XCU7-F1
#
_cell.length_a   1.000
_cell.length_b   1.000
_cell.length_c   1.000
_cell.angle_alpha   90.00
_cell.angle_beta   90.00
_cell.angle_gamma   90.00
#
_symmetry.space_group_name_H-M   'P 1'
#
loop_
_entity.id
_entity.type
_entity.pdbx_description
1 polymer ?
#
loop_
_entity_poly.entity_id
_entity_poly.type
_entity_poly.pdbx_seq_one_letter_code
_entity_poly.pdbx_strand_id
1 'polypeptide(L)'
;MATLKAVAGPPTGEEAEKSDVDSLLRLVRAHERQHDDRAYDSSAPAAIKRCKTMLTKLRKLLPKLMRPIASLPTDKAVPVLQDLCQLLLLLLGGSVCPHSKTLFMENNSRASGSEDVGTSGFPSYPTMATMLFYMVSFYCNEKLQQAQSGVRSVVLKMAHFLLSNDVHGFLHFFNDTVQFLEDCFLLEDCLKQRESTGVLPGGVFITCFLDTAIHVYQDADGPLGSTTNATLCGCMPITDEDQLDKRRDQLSRMLPPVHVASYRAVVELRQSMTILADQIIYEHGAMVEKVPAYERLCQLVELFLDKNGTLLESASDVFEDGAVSKEAAGRVAQSTFRLLYTMMQASASTDEREL
;
A
#
# COMPACT_ATOMS: atom_id res chain seq x y z
N MET A 1 -36.69 48.57 2.34
CA MET A 1 -36.41 47.18 2.75
C MET A 1 -35.13 46.75 2.06
N ALA A 2 -34.08 46.51 2.84
CA ALA A 2 -32.72 46.27 2.37
C ALA A 2 -32.54 44.81 1.94
N THR A 3 -31.97 44.59 0.76
CA THR A 3 -31.52 43.30 0.28
C THR A 3 -30.03 43.16 0.59
N LEU A 4 -29.68 42.33 1.57
CA LEU A 4 -28.29 42.00 1.89
C LEU A 4 -27.73 41.04 0.84
N LYS A 5 -26.85 41.56 -0.02
CA LYS A 5 -25.86 40.76 -0.75
C LYS A 5 -24.79 40.32 0.24
N ALA A 6 -24.75 39.04 0.58
CA ALA A 6 -23.54 38.44 1.14
C ALA A 6 -22.63 38.03 -0.02
N VAL A 7 -21.51 38.72 -0.13
CA VAL A 7 -20.37 38.37 -0.98
C VAL A 7 -19.74 37.11 -0.39
N ALA A 8 -19.94 35.96 -1.04
CA ALA A 8 -19.09 34.80 -0.82
C ALA A 8 -17.88 34.97 -1.74
N GLY A 9 -16.70 35.16 -1.15
CA GLY A 9 -15.44 35.15 -1.87
C GLY A 9 -15.18 33.79 -2.55
N PRO A 10 -14.25 33.73 -3.51
CA PRO A 10 -13.90 32.48 -4.16
C PRO A 10 -13.40 31.47 -3.12
N PRO A 11 -13.77 30.18 -3.24
CA PRO A 11 -13.31 29.16 -2.30
C PRO A 11 -11.78 29.07 -2.38
N THR A 12 -11.13 29.19 -1.23
CA THR A 12 -9.72 28.87 -1.09
C THR A 12 -9.53 27.38 -1.38
N GLY A 13 -8.47 27.00 -2.11
CA GLY A 13 -8.24 25.61 -2.56
C GLY A 13 -8.31 24.54 -1.45
N GLU A 14 -8.12 24.94 -0.19
CA GLU A 14 -8.22 24.08 0.99
C GLU A 14 -9.65 23.61 1.33
N GLU A 15 -10.68 24.42 1.06
CA GLU A 15 -12.08 24.00 1.21
C GLU A 15 -12.50 23.08 0.06
N ALA A 16 -11.92 23.29 -1.13
CA ALA A 16 -12.23 22.49 -2.32
C ALA A 16 -11.73 21.03 -2.18
N GLU A 17 -10.50 20.82 -1.69
CA GLU A 17 -9.91 19.47 -1.62
C GLU A 17 -10.57 18.57 -0.55
N LYS A 18 -10.86 19.10 0.64
CA LYS A 18 -11.65 18.38 1.66
C LYS A 18 -13.10 18.18 1.20
N SER A 19 -13.66 19.18 0.51
CA SER A 19 -14.99 19.06 -0.11
C SER A 19 -15.02 17.94 -1.15
N ASP A 20 -13.94 17.67 -1.88
CA ASP A 20 -13.94 16.70 -2.96
C ASP A 20 -14.00 15.25 -2.47
N VAL A 21 -13.20 14.86 -1.45
CA VAL A 21 -13.22 13.48 -0.93
C VAL A 21 -14.50 13.19 -0.14
N ASP A 22 -14.94 14.10 0.74
CA ASP A 22 -16.20 13.94 1.47
C ASP A 22 -17.42 13.90 0.53
N SER A 23 -17.44 14.77 -0.50
CA SER A 23 -18.52 14.74 -1.49
C SER A 23 -18.55 13.43 -2.26
N LEU A 24 -17.38 12.87 -2.61
CA LEU A 24 -17.30 11.55 -3.25
C LEU A 24 -17.75 10.44 -2.31
N LEU A 25 -17.35 10.47 -1.04
CA LEU A 25 -17.80 9.51 -0.04
C LEU A 25 -19.33 9.56 0.14
N ARG A 26 -19.92 10.76 0.22
CA ARG A 26 -21.38 10.94 0.25
C ARG A 26 -22.05 10.41 -1.00
N LEU A 27 -21.46 10.62 -2.19
CA LEU A 27 -21.97 10.10 -3.44
C LEU A 27 -21.92 8.57 -3.51
N VAL A 28 -20.83 7.96 -3.07
CA VAL A 28 -20.66 6.50 -3.02
C VAL A 28 -21.64 5.86 -2.03
N ARG A 29 -21.83 6.45 -0.84
CA ARG A 29 -22.84 6.00 0.12
C ARG A 29 -24.27 6.17 -0.39
N ALA A 30 -24.55 7.26 -1.11
CA ALA A 30 -25.85 7.44 -1.75
C ALA A 30 -26.10 6.36 -2.82
N HIS A 31 -25.05 5.95 -3.55
CA HIS A 31 -25.13 4.85 -4.50
C HIS A 31 -25.33 3.49 -3.82
N GLU A 32 -24.63 3.21 -2.73
CA GLU A 32 -24.85 2.00 -1.90
C GLU A 32 -26.31 1.88 -1.46
N ARG A 33 -26.88 2.96 -0.92
CA ARG A 33 -28.29 2.98 -0.51
C ARG A 33 -29.29 2.73 -1.65
N GLN A 34 -28.93 3.04 -2.89
CA GLN A 34 -29.77 2.70 -4.05
C GLN A 34 -29.79 1.18 -4.28
N HIS A 35 -28.68 0.50 -4.02
CA HIS A 35 -28.59 -0.95 -4.14
C HIS A 35 -29.31 -1.69 -3.01
N ASP A 36 -29.47 -1.06 -1.85
CA ASP A 36 -30.26 -1.60 -0.72
C ASP A 36 -31.79 -1.50 -0.94
N ASP A 37 -32.24 -0.69 -1.90
CA ASP A 37 -33.66 -0.57 -2.23
C ASP A 37 -34.16 -1.84 -2.93
N ARG A 38 -35.17 -2.50 -2.35
CA ARG A 38 -35.80 -3.72 -2.91
C ARG A 38 -36.38 -3.52 -4.31
N ALA A 39 -36.75 -2.29 -4.67
CA ALA A 39 -37.25 -1.98 -6.01
C ALA A 39 -36.13 -1.80 -7.06
N TYR A 40 -34.86 -1.72 -6.62
CA TYR A 40 -33.73 -1.49 -7.49
C TYR A 40 -33.16 -2.79 -8.03
N ASP A 41 -33.45 -3.08 -9.30
CA ASP A 41 -32.80 -4.19 -10.00
C ASP A 41 -31.37 -3.81 -10.44
N SER A 42 -30.39 -4.30 -9.68
CA SER A 42 -28.96 -4.10 -9.96
C SER A 42 -28.48 -4.78 -11.24
N SER A 43 -29.22 -5.76 -11.74
CA SER A 43 -28.90 -6.50 -12.98
C SER A 43 -29.47 -5.85 -14.24
N ALA A 44 -30.37 -4.87 -14.09
CA ALA A 44 -30.95 -4.16 -15.22
C ALA A 44 -29.88 -3.41 -16.02
N PRO A 45 -29.89 -3.44 -17.37
CA PRO A 45 -28.86 -2.79 -18.19
C PRO A 45 -28.65 -1.29 -17.90
N ALA A 46 -29.74 -0.59 -17.56
CA ALA A 46 -29.68 0.83 -17.17
C ALA A 46 -28.96 1.03 -15.82
N ALA A 47 -29.18 0.14 -14.85
CA ALA A 47 -28.49 0.15 -13.56
C ALA A 47 -26.99 -0.13 -13.75
N ILE A 48 -26.65 -1.19 -14.49
CA ILE A 48 -25.26 -1.54 -14.82
C ILE A 48 -24.55 -0.34 -15.50
N LYS A 49 -25.20 0.31 -16.47
CA LYS A 49 -24.64 1.49 -17.16
C LYS A 49 -24.37 2.64 -16.19
N ARG A 50 -25.27 2.91 -15.23
CA ARG A 50 -25.06 3.93 -14.19
C ARG A 50 -23.89 3.59 -13.27
N CYS A 51 -23.83 2.35 -12.75
CA CYS A 51 -22.72 1.87 -11.93
C CYS A 51 -21.38 2.02 -12.67
N LYS A 52 -21.28 1.51 -13.90
CA LYS A 52 -20.06 1.62 -14.72
C LYS A 52 -19.65 3.07 -14.98
N THR A 53 -20.61 3.96 -15.21
CA THR A 53 -20.33 5.40 -15.43
C THR A 53 -19.73 6.03 -14.18
N MET A 54 -20.32 5.76 -13.01
CA MET A 54 -19.81 6.24 -11.73
C MET A 54 -18.41 5.68 -11.44
N LEU A 55 -18.22 4.37 -11.56
CA LEU A 55 -16.94 3.71 -11.31
C LEU A 55 -15.85 4.19 -12.28
N THR A 56 -16.19 4.46 -13.54
CA THR A 56 -15.26 5.05 -14.51
C THR A 56 -14.80 6.46 -14.10
N LYS A 57 -15.72 7.26 -13.54
CA LYS A 57 -15.38 8.59 -13.00
C LYS A 57 -14.47 8.46 -11.77
N LEU A 58 -14.83 7.59 -10.83
CA LEU A 58 -14.03 7.33 -9.62
C LEU A 58 -12.62 6.84 -9.97
N ARG A 59 -12.48 5.91 -10.93
CA ARG A 59 -11.19 5.43 -11.42
C ARG A 59 -10.26 6.57 -11.85
N LYS A 60 -10.79 7.59 -12.53
CA LYS A 60 -10.01 8.75 -12.98
C LYS A 60 -9.70 9.77 -11.90
N LEU A 61 -10.53 9.83 -10.84
CA LEU A 61 -10.44 10.82 -9.78
C LEU A 61 -9.57 10.35 -8.61
N LEU A 62 -9.69 9.08 -8.20
CA LEU A 62 -9.00 8.56 -7.02
C LEU A 62 -7.47 8.77 -7.06
N PRO A 63 -6.74 8.43 -8.13
CA PRO A 63 -5.30 8.71 -8.18
C PRO A 63 -4.96 10.21 -8.09
N LYS A 64 -5.83 11.09 -8.60
CA LYS A 64 -5.63 12.54 -8.57
C LYS A 64 -5.84 13.13 -7.19
N LEU A 65 -6.67 12.50 -6.36
CA LEU A 65 -6.93 12.92 -4.99
C LEU A 65 -5.82 12.50 -4.03
N MET A 66 -5.13 11.40 -4.32
CA MET A 66 -4.07 10.89 -3.45
C MET A 66 -2.79 11.72 -3.52
N ARG A 67 -2.42 12.17 -4.73
CA ARG A 67 -1.17 12.91 -4.92
C ARG A 67 -1.07 14.20 -4.07
N PRO A 68 -2.10 15.06 -3.97
CA PRO A 68 -2.06 16.24 -3.10
C PRO A 68 -1.94 15.91 -1.61
N ILE A 69 -2.56 14.81 -1.14
CA ILE A 69 -2.53 14.41 0.28
C ILE A 69 -1.09 14.25 0.78
N ALA A 70 -0.19 13.72 -0.07
CA ALA A 70 1.22 13.57 0.27
C ALA A 70 1.95 14.90 0.54
N SER A 71 1.43 16.01 0.03
CA SER A 71 2.01 17.36 0.17
C SER A 71 1.25 18.25 1.16
N LEU A 72 0.12 17.79 1.71
CA LEU A 72 -0.66 18.56 2.66
C LEU A 72 0.01 18.62 4.04
N PRO A 73 -0.19 19.71 4.81
CA PRO A 73 0.11 19.74 6.24
C PRO A 73 -0.60 18.60 6.99
N THR A 74 0.07 18.02 7.99
CA THR A 74 -0.40 16.83 8.72
C THR A 74 -1.83 16.96 9.28
N ASP A 75 -2.15 18.12 9.86
CA ASP A 75 -3.45 18.45 10.43
C ASP A 75 -4.58 18.42 9.40
N LYS A 76 -4.27 18.67 8.12
CA LYS A 76 -5.20 18.61 6.99
C LYS A 76 -5.17 17.25 6.29
N ALA A 77 -3.99 16.65 6.17
CA ALA A 77 -3.78 15.36 5.51
C ALA A 77 -4.50 14.22 6.24
N VAL A 78 -4.42 14.17 7.58
CA VAL A 78 -4.97 13.06 8.37
C VAL A 78 -6.49 12.90 8.18
N PRO A 79 -7.33 13.94 8.34
CA PRO A 79 -8.78 13.80 8.11
C PRO A 79 -9.13 13.37 6.68
N VAL A 80 -8.47 13.97 5.68
CA VAL A 80 -8.72 13.65 4.26
C VAL A 80 -8.34 12.20 3.96
N LEU A 81 -7.23 11.72 4.54
CA LEU A 81 -6.78 10.35 4.40
C LEU A 81 -7.73 9.36 5.09
N GLN A 82 -8.31 9.71 6.25
CA GLN A 82 -9.32 8.88 6.91
C GLN A 82 -10.58 8.72 6.06
N ASP A 83 -11.08 9.81 5.46
CA ASP A 83 -12.24 9.78 4.55
C ASP A 83 -11.93 8.96 3.29
N LEU A 84 -10.72 9.13 2.74
CA LEU A 84 -10.24 8.35 1.60
C LEU A 84 -10.15 6.85 1.93
N CYS A 85 -9.61 6.49 3.10
CA CYS A 85 -9.54 5.09 3.53
C CYS A 85 -10.94 4.48 3.62
N GLN A 86 -11.90 5.21 4.18
CA GLN A 86 -13.28 4.74 4.24
C GLN A 86 -13.89 4.55 2.85
N LEU A 87 -13.68 5.50 1.94
CA LEU A 87 -14.11 5.41 0.55
C LEU A 87 -13.53 4.18 -0.15
N LEU A 88 -12.23 3.93 -0.02
CA LEU A 88 -11.56 2.79 -0.66
C LEU A 88 -11.98 1.46 -0.06
N LEU A 89 -12.15 1.36 1.26
CA LEU A 89 -12.65 0.13 1.90
C LEU A 89 -14.04 -0.24 1.40
N LEU A 90 -14.94 0.75 1.26
CA LEU A 90 -16.27 0.55 0.69
C LEU A 90 -16.21 0.03 -0.75
N LEU A 91 -15.33 0.60 -1.58
CA LEU A 91 -15.17 0.19 -2.97
C LEU A 91 -14.54 -1.21 -3.12
N LEU A 92 -13.47 -1.49 -2.37
CA LEU A 92 -12.74 -2.77 -2.37
C LEU A 92 -13.57 -3.90 -1.76
N GLY A 93 -14.38 -3.60 -0.74
CA GLY A 93 -15.22 -4.58 -0.05
C GLY A 93 -16.36 -5.14 -0.90
N GLY A 94 -16.74 -4.46 -1.99
CA GLY A 94 -17.83 -4.92 -2.85
C GLY A 94 -19.24 -4.65 -2.30
N SER A 95 -19.37 -4.08 -1.11
CA SER A 95 -20.66 -3.83 -0.46
C SER A 95 -21.47 -2.73 -1.15
N VAL A 96 -20.79 -1.72 -1.69
CA VAL A 96 -21.43 -0.55 -2.32
C VAL A 96 -22.19 -0.92 -3.58
N CYS A 97 -21.60 -1.79 -4.41
CA CYS A 97 -22.10 -2.09 -5.74
C CYS A 97 -21.55 -3.45 -6.17
N PRO A 98 -22.37 -4.36 -6.74
CA PRO A 98 -21.89 -5.63 -7.28
C PRO A 98 -20.85 -5.47 -8.41
N HIS A 99 -20.76 -4.27 -8.99
CA HIS A 99 -19.80 -3.93 -10.04
C HIS A 99 -18.53 -3.25 -9.50
N SER A 100 -18.41 -2.94 -8.21
CA SER A 100 -17.34 -2.08 -7.70
C SER A 100 -15.94 -2.62 -7.99
N LYS A 101 -15.75 -3.94 -8.00
CA LYS A 101 -14.47 -4.59 -8.35
C LYS A 101 -14.00 -4.25 -9.76
N THR A 102 -14.92 -3.95 -10.69
CA THR A 102 -14.58 -3.49 -12.04
C THR A 102 -13.86 -2.14 -12.05
N LEU A 103 -13.89 -1.36 -10.97
CA LEU A 103 -13.07 -0.15 -10.85
C LEU A 103 -11.59 -0.48 -10.93
N PHE A 104 -11.18 -1.58 -10.28
CA PHE A 104 -9.79 -2.00 -10.14
C PHE A 104 -9.38 -3.01 -11.22
N MET A 105 -10.32 -3.81 -11.72
CA MET A 105 -10.11 -4.68 -12.89
C MET A 105 -10.25 -3.83 -14.16
N GLU A 106 -9.14 -3.26 -14.61
CA GLU A 106 -9.13 -2.58 -15.90
C GLU A 106 -9.39 -3.62 -16.99
N ASN A 107 -10.36 -3.33 -17.86
CA ASN A 107 -10.69 -4.20 -18.97
C ASN A 107 -9.41 -4.36 -19.83
N ASN A 108 -8.83 -5.55 -19.84
CA ASN A 108 -7.91 -6.05 -20.89
C ASN A 108 -8.59 -6.11 -22.28
N SER A 109 -9.61 -5.28 -22.51
CA SER A 109 -10.39 -5.16 -23.74
C SER A 109 -9.74 -4.17 -24.71
N ARG A 110 -8.44 -4.32 -24.97
CA ARG A 110 -7.96 -4.27 -26.35
C ARG A 110 -8.22 -5.67 -26.91
N ALA A 111 -9.47 -5.98 -27.21
CA ALA A 111 -9.96 -6.00 -28.58
C ALA A 111 -9.17 -7.02 -29.41
N SER A 112 -9.62 -8.27 -29.31
CA SER A 112 -9.86 -9.18 -30.45
C SER A 112 -9.36 -8.65 -31.80
N GLY A 113 -8.21 -9.13 -32.27
CA GLY A 113 -7.82 -8.96 -33.67
C GLY A 113 -6.33 -9.06 -34.01
N SER A 114 -5.41 -8.79 -33.08
CA SER A 114 -3.98 -9.04 -33.28
C SER A 114 -3.54 -10.22 -32.45
N GLU A 115 -2.98 -11.24 -33.10
CA GLU A 115 -2.04 -12.15 -32.46
C GLU A 115 -0.79 -11.34 -32.07
N ASP A 116 -0.89 -10.53 -31.01
CA ASP A 116 0.28 -9.87 -30.45
C ASP A 116 1.07 -10.93 -29.65
N VAL A 117 1.97 -11.59 -30.39
CA VAL A 117 3.07 -12.40 -29.87
C VAL A 117 3.87 -11.51 -28.91
N GLY A 118 3.67 -11.65 -27.60
CA GLY A 118 4.44 -10.91 -26.59
C GLY A 118 3.67 -10.40 -25.36
N THR A 119 2.38 -10.69 -25.22
CA THR A 119 1.69 -10.40 -23.94
C THR A 119 2.11 -11.41 -22.87
N SER A 120 2.41 -10.90 -21.67
CA SER A 120 2.92 -11.66 -20.51
C SER A 120 1.98 -12.78 -20.01
N GLY A 121 0.72 -12.79 -20.45
CA GLY A 121 -0.34 -13.67 -19.95
C GLY A 121 -0.92 -13.26 -18.59
N PHE A 122 -0.38 -12.23 -17.94
CA PHE A 122 -0.81 -11.76 -16.62
C PHE A 122 -1.74 -10.54 -16.72
N PRO A 123 -2.63 -10.33 -15.74
CA PRO A 123 -3.49 -9.15 -15.71
C PRO A 123 -2.73 -7.88 -15.29
N SER A 124 -3.22 -6.72 -15.73
CA SER A 124 -2.63 -5.39 -15.47
C SER A 124 -3.62 -4.51 -14.69
N TYR A 125 -3.13 -3.77 -13.70
CA TYR A 125 -3.98 -3.01 -12.77
C TYR A 125 -3.45 -1.61 -12.47
N PRO A 126 -3.19 -0.75 -13.47
CA PRO A 126 -2.44 0.49 -13.24
C PRO A 126 -3.13 1.46 -12.27
N THR A 127 -4.46 1.57 -12.29
CA THR A 127 -5.17 2.39 -11.28
C THR A 127 -5.02 1.81 -9.87
N MET A 128 -5.19 0.49 -9.69
CA MET A 128 -5.00 -0.17 -8.40
C MET A 128 -3.57 0.07 -7.92
N ALA A 129 -2.59 -0.23 -8.77
CA ALA A 129 -1.17 -0.05 -8.54
C ALA A 129 -0.86 1.35 -8.02
N THR A 130 -1.31 2.40 -8.70
CA THR A 130 -1.09 3.78 -8.26
C THR A 130 -1.63 4.01 -6.85
N MET A 131 -2.85 3.55 -6.57
CA MET A 131 -3.44 3.71 -5.25
C MET A 131 -2.71 2.89 -4.17
N LEU A 132 -2.28 1.67 -4.48
CA LEU A 132 -1.50 0.83 -3.57
C LEU A 132 -0.20 1.52 -3.15
N PHE A 133 0.57 2.05 -4.10
CA PHE A 133 1.87 2.66 -3.79
C PHE A 133 1.74 3.97 -3.00
N TYR A 134 0.71 4.78 -3.26
CA TYR A 134 0.40 5.91 -2.39
C TYR A 134 -0.03 5.45 -0.98
N MET A 135 -0.86 4.40 -0.87
CA MET A 135 -1.27 3.86 0.44
C MET A 135 -0.08 3.32 1.24
N VAL A 136 0.84 2.58 0.61
CA VAL A 136 2.09 2.15 1.24
C VAL A 136 2.91 3.36 1.69
N SER A 137 3.08 4.36 0.83
CA SER A 137 3.81 5.59 1.19
C SER A 137 3.17 6.32 2.38
N PHE A 138 1.84 6.42 2.43
CA PHE A 138 1.12 6.97 3.58
C PHE A 138 1.28 6.13 4.85
N TYR A 139 1.27 4.80 4.70
CA TYR A 139 1.44 3.87 5.81
C TYR A 139 2.82 4.04 6.46
N CYS A 140 3.84 4.23 5.62
CA CYS A 140 5.22 4.45 6.02
C CYS A 140 5.51 5.86 6.59
N ASN A 141 4.57 6.80 6.50
CA ASN A 141 4.82 8.18 6.92
C ASN A 141 4.55 8.36 8.42
N GLU A 142 5.60 8.62 9.21
CA GLU A 142 5.52 8.87 10.66
C GLU A 142 4.57 10.02 11.02
N LYS A 143 4.43 11.02 10.15
CA LYS A 143 3.54 12.17 10.38
C LYS A 143 2.07 11.79 10.26
N LEU A 144 1.75 10.65 9.64
CA LEU A 144 0.38 10.20 9.38
C LEU A 144 -0.05 9.05 10.29
N GLN A 145 0.65 8.83 11.41
CA GLN A 145 0.36 7.77 12.40
C GLN A 145 -1.13 7.67 12.79
N GLN A 146 -1.82 8.79 12.94
CA GLN A 146 -3.25 8.82 13.30
C GLN A 146 -4.17 8.17 12.25
N ALA A 147 -3.74 8.09 10.99
CA ALA A 147 -4.48 7.43 9.91
C ALA A 147 -3.95 6.01 9.60
N GLN A 148 -2.78 5.62 10.12
CA GLN A 148 -2.09 4.38 9.75
C GLN A 148 -2.95 3.13 9.89
N SER A 149 -3.81 3.03 10.92
CA SER A 149 -4.70 1.87 11.05
C SER A 149 -5.67 1.75 9.87
N GLY A 150 -6.26 2.86 9.42
CA GLY A 150 -7.16 2.87 8.27
C GLY A 150 -6.42 2.61 6.96
N VAL A 151 -5.23 3.19 6.81
CA VAL A 151 -4.35 2.95 5.65
C VAL A 151 -3.96 1.47 5.58
N ARG A 152 -3.55 0.87 6.70
CA ARG A 152 -3.23 -0.57 6.78
C ARG A 152 -4.40 -1.43 6.33
N SER A 153 -5.62 -1.12 6.80
CA SER A 153 -6.81 -1.86 6.38
C SER A 153 -7.05 -1.78 4.87
N VAL A 154 -6.80 -0.62 4.24
CA VAL A 154 -6.88 -0.47 2.79
C VAL A 154 -5.80 -1.29 2.09
N VAL A 155 -4.54 -1.20 2.55
CA VAL A 155 -3.41 -1.97 1.99
C VAL A 155 -3.68 -3.47 2.06
N LEU A 156 -4.16 -3.99 3.19
CA LEU A 156 -4.53 -5.39 3.34
C LEU A 156 -5.68 -5.79 2.41
N LYS A 157 -6.71 -4.95 2.25
CA LYS A 157 -7.80 -5.21 1.28
C LYS A 157 -7.32 -5.17 -0.17
N MET A 158 -6.33 -4.33 -0.49
CA MET A 158 -5.67 -4.31 -1.80
C MET A 158 -4.81 -5.57 -2.01
N ALA A 159 -4.07 -6.03 -1.00
CA ALA A 159 -3.35 -7.30 -1.06
C ALA A 159 -4.30 -8.48 -1.24
N HIS A 160 -5.43 -8.51 -0.52
CA HIS A 160 -6.47 -9.52 -0.68
C HIS A 160 -7.12 -9.47 -2.08
N PHE A 161 -7.28 -8.27 -2.64
CA PHE A 161 -7.72 -8.12 -4.04
C PHE A 161 -6.72 -8.78 -4.99
N LEU A 162 -5.41 -8.55 -4.81
CA LEU A 162 -4.38 -9.25 -5.60
C LEU A 162 -4.49 -10.75 -5.41
N LEU A 163 -4.54 -11.27 -4.18
CA LEU A 163 -4.66 -12.71 -3.93
C LEU A 163 -5.85 -13.35 -4.68
N SER A 164 -6.98 -12.65 -4.75
CA SER A 164 -8.20 -13.13 -5.38
C SER A 164 -8.20 -13.09 -6.91
N ASN A 165 -7.35 -12.26 -7.53
CA ASN A 165 -7.40 -11.98 -8.98
C ASN A 165 -6.06 -12.23 -9.70
N ASP A 166 -4.95 -12.22 -8.95
CA ASP A 166 -3.57 -12.28 -9.40
C ASP A 166 -2.65 -12.70 -8.22
N VAL A 167 -2.56 -14.01 -8.00
CA VAL A 167 -1.77 -14.58 -6.88
C VAL A 167 -0.30 -14.18 -6.94
N HIS A 168 0.27 -14.03 -8.14
CA HIS A 168 1.67 -13.63 -8.30
C HIS A 168 1.89 -12.19 -7.85
N GLY A 169 0.97 -11.28 -8.19
CA GLY A 169 0.99 -9.91 -7.67
C GLY A 169 0.93 -9.87 -6.13
N PHE A 170 0.16 -10.76 -5.51
CA PHE A 170 0.13 -10.90 -4.05
C PHE A 170 1.46 -11.44 -3.47
N LEU A 171 2.06 -12.45 -4.10
CA LEU A 171 3.35 -13.00 -3.65
C LEU A 171 4.48 -11.97 -3.78
N HIS A 172 4.50 -11.18 -4.86
CA HIS A 172 5.42 -10.05 -4.98
C HIS A 172 5.20 -9.00 -3.88
N PHE A 173 3.95 -8.69 -3.57
CA PHE A 173 3.64 -7.77 -2.47
C PHE A 173 4.17 -8.26 -1.12
N PHE A 174 4.05 -9.56 -0.84
CA PHE A 174 4.64 -10.15 0.35
C PHE A 174 6.18 -10.11 0.31
N ASN A 175 6.80 -10.51 -0.81
CA ASN A 175 8.26 -10.46 -0.99
C ASN A 175 8.81 -9.05 -0.75
N ASP A 176 8.20 -8.05 -1.37
CA ASP A 176 8.59 -6.65 -1.21
C ASP A 176 8.39 -6.14 0.23
N THR A 177 7.40 -6.66 0.96
CA THR A 177 7.21 -6.36 2.39
C THR A 177 8.36 -6.91 3.23
N VAL A 178 8.84 -8.13 2.93
CA VAL A 178 10.00 -8.73 3.59
C VAL A 178 11.29 -8.00 3.22
N GLN A 179 11.47 -7.64 1.94
CA GLN A 179 12.61 -6.85 1.50
C GLN A 179 12.64 -5.48 2.20
N PHE A 180 11.48 -4.84 2.40
CA PHE A 180 11.41 -3.59 3.16
C PHE A 180 11.91 -3.78 4.60
N LEU A 181 11.51 -4.88 5.27
CA LEU A 181 11.99 -5.19 6.62
C LEU A 181 13.52 -5.37 6.65
N GLU A 182 14.10 -6.00 5.63
CA GLU A 182 15.54 -6.11 5.48
C GLU A 182 16.21 -4.74 5.29
N ASP A 183 15.64 -3.87 4.45
CA ASP A 183 16.14 -2.51 4.26
C ASP A 183 16.10 -1.73 5.57
N CYS A 184 15.03 -1.89 6.37
CA CYS A 184 14.96 -1.30 7.71
C CYS A 184 16.06 -1.85 8.63
N PHE A 185 16.30 -3.17 8.63
CA PHE A 185 17.36 -3.78 9.43
C PHE A 185 18.73 -3.16 9.12
N LEU A 186 19.09 -3.13 7.84
CA LEU A 186 20.36 -2.59 7.35
C LEU A 186 20.50 -1.10 7.66
N LEU A 187 19.44 -0.32 7.45
CA LEU A 187 19.44 1.11 7.75
C LEU A 187 19.58 1.39 9.25
N GLU A 188 18.92 0.62 10.11
CA GLU A 188 19.11 0.78 11.55
C GLU A 188 20.57 0.53 11.97
N ASP A 189 21.24 -0.47 11.38
CA ASP A 189 22.65 -0.77 11.67
C ASP A 189 23.58 0.32 11.17
N CYS A 190 23.35 0.85 9.96
CA CYS A 190 24.11 1.99 9.44
C CYS A 190 23.95 3.24 10.31
N LEU A 191 22.76 3.49 10.86
CA LEU A 191 22.48 4.68 11.66
C LEU A 191 22.96 4.57 13.10
N LYS A 192 22.91 3.38 13.70
CA LYS A 192 23.40 3.13 15.07
C LYS A 192 24.90 3.43 15.22
N GLN A 193 25.68 3.32 14.14
CA GLN A 193 27.12 3.58 14.13
C GLN A 193 27.49 5.07 13.97
N ARG A 194 26.53 5.99 13.79
CA ARG A 194 26.83 7.42 13.64
C ARG A 194 26.86 8.12 15.00
N GLU A 195 28.03 8.68 15.34
CA GLU A 195 28.30 9.34 16.63
C GLU A 195 27.62 10.73 16.80
N SER A 196 27.05 11.34 15.76
CA SER A 196 26.55 12.71 15.82
C SER A 196 25.15 12.86 15.25
N THR A 197 24.17 13.04 16.14
CA THR A 197 22.74 13.28 15.92
C THR A 197 22.01 12.11 15.25
N GLY A 198 20.97 11.58 15.88
CA GLY A 198 20.11 10.52 15.33
C GLY A 198 19.30 10.95 14.09
N VAL A 199 19.71 12.02 13.42
CA VAL A 199 19.06 12.68 12.28
C VAL A 199 20.00 12.60 11.07
N LEU A 200 19.45 12.31 9.89
CA LEU A 200 20.17 12.21 8.63
C LEU A 200 20.13 13.55 7.89
N PRO A 201 21.27 14.27 7.73
CA PRO A 201 21.30 15.46 6.89
C PRO A 201 20.95 15.10 5.45
N GLY A 202 19.81 15.61 4.96
CA GLY A 202 19.28 15.30 3.62
C GLY A 202 18.35 14.09 3.54
N GLY A 203 18.21 13.29 4.61
CA GLY A 203 17.39 12.08 4.66
C GLY A 203 17.90 10.93 3.77
N VAL A 204 17.37 9.73 4.00
CA VAL A 204 17.52 8.57 3.11
C VAL A 204 16.16 8.25 2.50
N PHE A 205 16.15 7.80 1.26
CA PHE A 205 14.93 7.40 0.55
C PHE A 205 14.97 5.90 0.33
N ILE A 206 13.92 5.19 0.74
CA ILE A 206 13.72 3.79 0.40
C ILE A 206 12.78 3.77 -0.80
N THR A 207 13.28 3.22 -1.91
CA THR A 207 12.41 2.83 -3.03
C THR A 207 11.98 1.40 -2.77
N CYS A 208 10.68 1.19 -2.61
CA CYS A 208 10.13 -0.09 -2.19
C CYS A 208 9.04 -0.58 -3.14
N PHE A 209 8.75 -1.86 -3.06
CA PHE A 209 7.71 -2.54 -3.84
C PHE A 209 7.93 -2.54 -5.36
N LEU A 210 9.20 -2.67 -5.77
CA LEU A 210 9.58 -2.65 -7.18
C LEU A 210 9.12 -3.90 -7.92
N ASP A 211 9.22 -5.08 -7.33
CA ASP A 211 8.81 -6.31 -8.01
C ASP A 211 7.28 -6.33 -8.18
N THR A 212 6.54 -5.91 -7.15
CA THR A 212 5.10 -5.66 -7.24
C THR A 212 4.81 -4.66 -8.35
N ALA A 213 5.52 -3.53 -8.41
CA ALA A 213 5.30 -2.49 -9.40
C ALA A 213 5.57 -2.96 -10.84
N ILE A 214 6.65 -3.72 -11.06
CA ILE A 214 6.94 -4.35 -12.36
C ILE A 214 5.78 -5.27 -12.76
N HIS A 215 5.27 -6.06 -11.80
CA HIS A 215 4.18 -6.99 -12.03
C HIS A 215 2.85 -6.31 -12.37
N VAL A 216 2.45 -5.26 -11.65
CA VAL A 216 1.11 -4.64 -11.79
C VAL A 216 1.01 -3.52 -12.83
N TYR A 217 2.13 -2.91 -13.24
CA TYR A 217 2.19 -1.85 -14.25
C TYR A 217 2.65 -2.35 -15.63
N GLN A 218 1.99 -3.38 -16.16
CA GLN A 218 2.43 -4.00 -17.41
C GLN A 218 2.22 -3.12 -18.64
N ASP A 219 1.18 -2.27 -18.64
CA ASP A 219 0.80 -1.42 -19.78
C ASP A 219 1.09 0.07 -19.56
N ALA A 220 1.71 0.44 -18.44
CA ALA A 220 2.05 1.84 -18.17
C ALA A 220 3.25 2.25 -19.04
N ASP A 221 2.94 2.78 -20.23
CA ASP A 221 3.87 3.24 -21.26
C ASP A 221 5.08 3.99 -20.65
N GLY A 222 6.21 3.28 -20.62
CA GLY A 222 7.54 3.82 -20.44
C GLY A 222 8.37 3.60 -21.70
N PRO A 223 9.58 4.17 -21.79
CA PRO A 223 10.49 3.94 -22.92
C PRO A 223 10.91 2.47 -23.12
N LEU A 224 10.49 1.56 -22.24
CA LEU A 224 10.78 0.13 -22.27
C LEU A 224 9.66 -0.73 -22.90
N GLY A 225 8.53 -0.15 -23.31
CA GLY A 225 7.49 -0.87 -24.05
C GLY A 225 6.76 -1.97 -23.26
N SER A 226 5.82 -2.64 -23.94
CA SER A 226 4.82 -3.54 -23.34
C SER A 226 5.15 -5.04 -23.44
N THR A 227 6.37 -5.42 -23.86
CA THR A 227 6.58 -6.78 -24.42
C THR A 227 7.41 -7.78 -23.60
N THR A 228 7.88 -7.48 -22.38
CA THR A 228 8.66 -8.48 -21.57
C THR A 228 8.50 -8.33 -20.04
N ASN A 229 7.37 -7.84 -19.53
CA ASN A 229 7.29 -7.52 -18.08
C ASN A 229 7.24 -8.74 -17.13
N ALA A 230 6.69 -9.89 -17.55
CA ALA A 230 6.67 -11.09 -16.69
C ALA A 230 8.03 -11.78 -16.51
N THR A 231 8.95 -11.60 -17.47
CA THR A 231 10.35 -11.97 -17.28
C THR A 231 11.07 -11.03 -16.33
N LEU A 232 10.61 -9.78 -16.16
CA LEU A 232 11.29 -8.78 -15.34
C LEU A 232 10.85 -8.81 -13.87
N CYS A 233 9.61 -9.19 -13.54
CA CYS A 233 9.21 -9.36 -12.13
C CYS A 233 9.76 -10.64 -11.50
N GLY A 234 10.38 -11.53 -12.27
CA GLY A 234 10.87 -12.83 -11.80
C GLY A 234 9.81 -13.95 -11.79
N CYS A 235 8.60 -13.69 -12.29
CA CYS A 235 7.60 -14.74 -12.56
C CYS A 235 8.04 -15.72 -13.65
N MET A 236 8.93 -15.29 -14.54
CA MET A 236 9.65 -16.12 -15.50
C MET A 236 11.15 -15.86 -15.39
N PRO A 237 12.01 -16.80 -15.83
CA PRO A 237 13.45 -16.57 -15.86
C PRO A 237 13.80 -15.26 -16.57
N ILE A 238 14.57 -14.42 -15.89
CA ILE A 238 15.05 -13.15 -16.44
C ILE A 238 16.02 -13.48 -17.57
N THR A 239 15.72 -13.01 -18.78
CA THR A 239 16.57 -13.23 -19.95
C THR A 239 17.48 -12.03 -20.25
N ASP A 240 17.23 -10.88 -19.62
CA ASP A 240 17.93 -9.62 -19.86
C ASP A 240 17.97 -8.79 -18.55
N GLU A 241 19.10 -8.85 -17.84
CA GLU A 241 19.33 -8.10 -16.59
C GLU A 241 19.40 -6.58 -16.82
N ASP A 242 19.92 -6.13 -17.97
CA ASP A 242 20.00 -4.70 -18.30
C ASP A 242 18.59 -4.08 -18.43
N GLN A 243 17.62 -4.84 -18.95
CA GLN A 243 16.23 -4.40 -18.99
C GLN A 243 15.60 -4.30 -17.60
N LEU A 244 15.96 -5.22 -16.70
CA LEU A 244 15.47 -5.20 -15.32
C LEU A 244 15.95 -3.95 -14.60
N ASP A 245 17.24 -3.64 -14.69
CA ASP A 245 17.82 -2.46 -14.04
C ASP A 245 17.22 -1.17 -14.58
N LYS A 246 17.09 -1.04 -15.90
CA LYS A 246 16.42 0.13 -16.52
C LYS A 246 14.98 0.27 -16.05
N ARG A 247 14.26 -0.84 -15.88
CA ARG A 247 12.87 -0.81 -15.42
C ARG A 247 12.78 -0.45 -13.95
N ARG A 248 13.64 -0.98 -13.10
CA ARG A 248 13.75 -0.61 -11.67
C ARG A 248 14.09 0.86 -11.52
N ASP A 249 15.03 1.38 -12.30
CA ASP A 249 15.39 2.80 -12.34
C ASP A 249 14.24 3.71 -12.82
N GLN A 250 13.44 3.22 -13.77
CA GLN A 250 12.26 3.97 -14.22
C GLN A 250 11.21 4.03 -13.10
N LEU A 251 10.87 2.88 -12.51
CA LEU A 251 9.84 2.79 -11.49
C LEU A 251 10.25 3.51 -10.21
N SER A 252 11.52 3.46 -9.82
CA SER A 252 12.03 4.20 -8.65
C SER A 252 11.80 5.71 -8.74
N ARG A 253 11.79 6.26 -9.96
CA ARG A 253 11.48 7.68 -10.22
C ARG A 253 9.98 7.99 -10.28
N MET A 254 9.14 6.97 -10.49
CA MET A 254 7.69 7.12 -10.62
C MET A 254 6.92 6.83 -9.32
N LEU A 255 7.43 5.91 -8.51
CA LEU A 255 6.79 5.49 -7.27
C LEU A 255 7.00 6.54 -6.16
N PRO A 256 6.00 6.76 -5.29
CA PRO A 256 6.19 7.64 -4.14
C PRO A 256 7.29 7.09 -3.22
N PRO A 257 8.36 7.86 -2.92
CA PRO A 257 9.44 7.36 -2.07
C PRO A 257 9.01 7.33 -0.60
N VAL A 258 9.65 6.46 0.19
CA VAL A 258 9.57 6.53 1.66
C VAL A 258 10.78 7.28 2.20
N HIS A 259 10.53 8.35 2.93
CA HIS A 259 11.56 9.21 3.50
C HIS A 259 11.91 8.78 4.92
N VAL A 260 13.21 8.61 5.16
CA VAL A 260 13.79 8.30 6.46
C VAL A 260 14.63 9.48 6.91
N ALA A 261 14.16 10.19 7.94
CA ALA A 261 14.84 11.38 8.46
C ALA A 261 15.72 11.09 9.69
N SER A 262 15.49 9.98 10.40
CA SER A 262 16.13 9.70 11.68
C SER A 262 16.21 8.20 11.99
N TYR A 263 17.02 7.83 12.98
CA TYR A 263 17.04 6.46 13.52
C TYR A 263 15.66 6.04 14.03
N ARG A 264 14.99 6.94 14.78
CA ARG A 264 13.61 6.74 15.23
C ARG A 264 12.65 6.43 14.08
N ALA A 265 12.75 7.16 12.96
CA ALA A 265 11.89 6.93 11.80
C ALA A 265 12.07 5.51 11.24
N VAL A 266 13.30 4.98 11.19
CA VAL A 266 13.54 3.59 10.75
C VAL A 266 12.91 2.58 11.71
N VAL A 267 13.04 2.79 13.02
CA VAL A 267 12.44 1.89 14.02
C VAL A 267 10.91 1.87 13.92
N GLU A 268 10.28 3.03 13.70
CA GLU A 268 8.83 3.13 13.48
C GLU A 268 8.39 2.49 12.15
N LEU A 269 9.21 2.61 11.10
CA LEU A 269 8.99 1.92 9.81
C LEU A 269 9.07 0.40 9.98
N ARG A 270 10.11 -0.10 10.66
CA ARG A 270 10.25 -1.52 10.97
C ARG A 270 9.03 -2.04 11.70
N GLN A 271 8.55 -1.31 12.71
CA GLN A 271 7.35 -1.69 13.43
C GLN A 271 6.13 -1.78 12.49
N SER A 272 5.91 -0.77 11.66
CA SER A 272 4.79 -0.72 10.72
C SER A 272 4.82 -1.90 9.74
N MET A 273 6.00 -2.22 9.17
CA MET A 273 6.15 -3.37 8.27
C MET A 273 6.03 -4.70 9.00
N THR A 274 6.50 -4.80 10.24
CA THR A 274 6.33 -6.00 11.07
C THR A 274 4.85 -6.29 11.29
N ILE A 275 4.06 -5.26 11.59
CA ILE A 275 2.60 -5.39 11.74
C ILE A 275 1.94 -5.77 10.41
N LEU A 276 2.40 -5.22 9.28
CA LEU A 276 1.86 -5.58 7.97
C LEU A 276 2.14 -7.05 7.65
N ALA A 277 3.37 -7.51 7.84
CA ALA A 277 3.76 -8.92 7.66
C ALA A 277 2.96 -9.85 8.58
N ASP A 278 2.79 -9.49 9.86
CA ASP A 278 1.97 -10.24 10.82
C ASP A 278 0.54 -10.44 10.30
N GLN A 279 -0.09 -9.36 9.81
CA GLN A 279 -1.45 -9.44 9.30
C GLN A 279 -1.56 -10.26 8.01
N ILE A 280 -0.57 -10.17 7.11
CA ILE A 280 -0.54 -11.00 5.89
C ILE A 280 -0.44 -12.48 6.26
N ILE A 281 0.44 -12.86 7.18
CA ILE A 281 0.63 -14.27 7.59
C ILE A 281 -0.57 -14.76 8.38
N TYR A 282 -1.14 -13.94 9.25
CA TYR A 282 -2.35 -14.28 9.99
C TYR A 282 -3.51 -14.62 9.04
N GLU A 283 -3.71 -13.83 7.99
CA GLU A 283 -4.81 -14.05 7.04
C GLU A 283 -4.48 -15.12 5.98
N HIS A 284 -3.21 -15.23 5.58
CA HIS A 284 -2.79 -15.94 4.36
C HIS A 284 -1.52 -16.81 4.53
N GLY A 285 -1.20 -17.24 5.76
CA GLY A 285 0.03 -17.97 6.10
C GLY A 285 0.30 -19.19 5.21
N ALA A 286 -0.71 -20.02 4.96
CA ALA A 286 -0.59 -21.21 4.11
C ALA A 286 -0.16 -20.91 2.65
N MET A 287 -0.41 -19.67 2.17
CA MET A 287 0.00 -19.25 0.82
C MET A 287 1.46 -18.76 0.79
N VAL A 288 1.91 -18.11 1.87
CA VAL A 288 3.23 -17.45 1.90
C VAL A 288 4.32 -18.32 2.51
N GLU A 289 3.97 -19.33 3.32
CA GLU A 289 4.94 -20.22 3.97
C GLU A 289 5.89 -20.93 2.99
N LYS A 290 5.41 -21.22 1.77
CA LYS A 290 6.17 -21.95 0.75
C LYS A 290 7.04 -21.06 -0.13
N VAL A 291 7.05 -19.74 0.08
CA VAL A 291 7.90 -18.83 -0.71
C VAL A 291 9.22 -18.50 0.00
N PRO A 292 10.34 -18.31 -0.73
CA PRO A 292 11.65 -18.02 -0.14
C PRO A 292 11.66 -16.80 0.80
N ALA A 293 10.82 -15.81 0.51
CA ALA A 293 10.66 -14.62 1.35
C ALA A 293 10.22 -14.96 2.79
N TYR A 294 9.49 -16.06 3.00
CA TYR A 294 9.08 -16.48 4.34
C TYR A 294 10.27 -16.98 5.18
N GLU A 295 11.18 -17.75 4.58
CA GLU A 295 12.42 -18.16 5.24
C GLU A 295 13.29 -16.94 5.58
N ARG A 296 13.38 -15.98 4.65
CA ARG A 296 14.09 -14.72 4.90
C ARG A 296 13.47 -13.96 6.07
N LEU A 297 12.14 -13.95 6.16
CA LEU A 297 11.43 -13.33 7.27
C LEU A 297 11.73 -14.03 8.61
N CYS A 298 11.83 -15.36 8.65
CA CYS A 298 12.25 -16.10 9.85
C CYS A 298 13.60 -15.60 10.36
N GLN A 299 14.59 -15.50 9.46
CA GLN A 299 15.94 -14.99 9.79
C GLN A 299 15.88 -13.54 10.30
N LEU A 300 15.11 -12.68 9.65
CA LEU A 300 14.95 -11.28 10.07
C LEU A 300 14.30 -11.17 11.46
N VAL A 301 13.30 -12.01 11.77
CA VAL A 301 12.65 -12.03 13.08
C VAL A 301 13.65 -12.39 14.19
N GLU A 302 14.52 -13.38 13.97
CA GLU A 302 15.58 -13.72 14.93
C GLU A 302 16.52 -12.54 15.18
N LEU A 303 16.98 -11.88 14.11
CA LEU A 303 17.82 -10.68 14.19
C LEU A 303 17.11 -9.52 14.90
N PHE A 304 15.81 -9.35 14.65
CA PHE A 304 15.02 -8.32 15.30
C PHE A 304 14.82 -8.57 16.80
N LEU A 305 14.72 -9.82 17.24
CA LEU A 305 14.61 -10.13 18.67
C LEU A 305 15.86 -9.70 19.43
N ASP A 306 17.05 -10.00 18.91
CA ASP A 306 18.33 -9.56 19.49
C ASP A 306 18.43 -8.02 19.51
N LYS A 307 18.12 -7.40 18.37
CA LYS A 307 18.14 -5.94 18.21
C LYS A 307 17.15 -5.24 19.14
N ASN A 308 15.97 -5.83 19.37
CA ASN A 308 14.97 -5.34 20.30
C ASN A 308 15.47 -5.36 21.75
N GLY A 309 16.23 -6.41 22.14
CA GLY A 309 16.89 -6.45 23.45
C GLY A 309 17.81 -5.24 23.66
N THR A 310 18.69 -5.00 22.69
CA THR A 310 19.60 -3.84 22.74
C THR A 310 18.86 -2.49 22.70
N LEU A 311 17.77 -2.42 21.93
CA LEU A 311 16.95 -1.20 21.83
C LEU A 311 16.26 -0.88 23.17
N LEU A 312 15.74 -1.90 23.86
CA LEU A 312 15.10 -1.72 25.18
C LEU A 312 16.08 -1.26 26.25
N GLU A 313 17.32 -1.74 26.21
CA GLU A 313 18.38 -1.33 27.14
C GLU A 313 18.87 0.11 26.89
N SER A 314 18.89 0.53 25.63
CA SER A 314 19.38 1.87 25.24
C SER A 314 18.29 2.94 25.15
N ALA A 315 17.00 2.56 25.20
CA ALA A 315 15.89 3.49 25.15
C ALA A 315 15.83 4.40 26.39
N SER A 316 15.69 5.70 26.14
CA SER A 316 15.67 6.74 27.18
C SER A 316 14.24 7.18 27.50
N ASP A 317 14.04 7.66 28.74
CA ASP A 317 12.84 8.40 29.13
C ASP A 317 12.92 9.89 28.72
N VAL A 318 14.09 10.33 28.24
CA VAL A 318 14.36 11.69 27.79
C VAL A 318 14.23 11.78 26.27
N PHE A 319 13.35 12.67 25.81
CA PHE A 319 13.06 12.92 24.39
C PHE A 319 14.13 13.81 23.74
N GLU A 320 15.28 13.24 23.41
CA GLU A 320 16.21 13.88 22.48
C GLU A 320 15.75 13.68 21.03
N ASP A 321 16.02 14.65 20.17
CA ASP A 321 15.58 14.61 18.77
C ASP A 321 16.22 13.40 18.04
N GLY A 322 15.38 12.55 17.46
CA GLY A 322 15.79 11.29 16.81
C GLY A 322 16.00 10.08 17.74
N ALA A 323 15.84 10.22 19.06
CA ALA A 323 15.93 9.10 20.01
C ALA A 323 14.61 8.29 20.07
N VAL A 324 14.74 7.00 20.39
CA VAL A 324 13.59 6.09 20.55
C VAL A 324 13.19 6.06 22.03
N SER A 325 11.92 6.35 22.32
CA SER A 325 11.36 6.25 23.68
C SER A 325 11.22 4.79 24.12
N LYS A 326 11.25 4.53 25.44
CA LYS A 326 11.00 3.19 25.99
C LYS A 326 9.65 2.62 25.56
N GLU A 327 8.63 3.46 25.48
CA GLU A 327 7.30 3.03 25.02
C GLU A 327 7.35 2.56 23.56
N ALA A 328 8.01 3.33 22.68
CA ALA A 328 8.16 2.95 21.27
C ALA A 328 8.98 1.65 21.12
N ALA A 329 10.09 1.52 21.85
CA ALA A 329 10.89 0.29 21.89
C ALA A 329 10.05 -0.93 22.34
N GLY A 330 9.25 -0.76 23.40
CA GLY A 330 8.33 -1.80 23.88
C GLY A 330 7.29 -2.22 22.85
N ARG A 331 6.69 -1.26 22.14
CA ARG A 331 5.72 -1.56 21.08
C ARG A 331 6.37 -2.29 19.90
N VAL A 332 7.61 -1.96 19.53
CA VAL A 332 8.34 -2.67 18.47
C VAL A 332 8.63 -4.11 18.88
N ALA A 333 9.14 -4.32 20.11
CA ALA A 333 9.37 -5.65 20.66
C ALA A 333 8.08 -6.49 20.67
N GLN A 334 6.97 -5.91 21.13
CA GLN A 334 5.67 -6.58 21.14
C GLN A 334 5.21 -6.97 19.74
N SER A 335 5.37 -6.09 18.74
CA SER A 335 5.02 -6.41 17.35
C SER A 335 5.87 -7.56 16.80
N THR A 336 7.18 -7.61 17.09
CA THR A 336 8.06 -8.71 16.67
C THR A 336 7.66 -10.03 17.33
N PHE A 337 7.38 -10.03 18.63
CA PHE A 337 6.90 -11.24 19.33
C PHE A 337 5.57 -11.74 18.79
N ARG A 338 4.65 -10.83 18.48
CA ARG A 338 3.37 -11.18 17.87
C ARG A 338 3.57 -11.82 16.49
N LEU A 339 4.42 -11.24 15.64
CA LEU A 339 4.75 -11.81 14.34
C LEU A 339 5.32 -13.23 14.47
N LEU A 340 6.30 -13.44 15.37
CA LEU A 340 6.85 -14.77 15.64
C LEU A 340 5.75 -15.76 16.04
N TYR A 341 4.87 -15.37 16.97
CA TYR A 341 3.76 -16.21 17.40
C TYR A 341 2.82 -16.58 16.24
N THR A 342 2.47 -15.61 15.39
CA THR A 342 1.65 -15.84 14.19
C THR A 342 2.32 -16.79 13.21
N MET A 343 3.63 -16.66 12.99
CA MET A 343 4.41 -17.56 12.12
C MET A 343 4.44 -18.99 12.66
N MET A 344 4.63 -19.17 13.98
CA MET A 344 4.58 -20.49 14.61
C MET A 344 3.20 -21.15 14.47
N GLN A 345 2.12 -20.37 14.60
CA GLN A 345 0.76 -20.88 14.40
C GLN A 345 0.49 -21.29 12.96
N ALA A 346 0.95 -20.49 11.99
CA ALA A 346 0.79 -20.80 10.58
C ALA A 346 1.45 -22.15 10.24
N SER A 347 2.70 -22.35 10.67
CA SER A 347 3.43 -23.59 10.40
C SER A 347 2.84 -24.83 11.07
N ALA A 348 2.42 -24.72 12.33
CA ALA A 348 1.75 -25.84 13.02
C ALA A 348 0.44 -26.27 12.34
N SER A 349 -0.30 -25.30 11.77
CA SER A 349 -1.56 -25.59 11.07
C SER A 349 -1.36 -26.28 9.71
N THR A 350 -0.18 -26.13 9.11
CA THR A 350 0.19 -26.80 7.86
C THR A 350 0.55 -28.26 8.14
N ASP A 351 1.32 -28.53 9.20
CA ASP A 351 1.70 -29.89 9.61
C ASP A 351 0.47 -30.76 9.96
N GLU A 352 -0.56 -30.19 10.61
CA GLU A 352 -1.80 -30.90 10.93
C GLU A 352 -2.67 -31.24 9.71
N ARG A 353 -2.46 -30.59 8.56
CA ARG A 353 -3.20 -30.87 7.31
C ARG A 353 -2.51 -31.90 6.42
N GLU A 354 -1.23 -32.17 6.67
CA GLU A 354 -0.42 -33.13 5.94
C GLU A 354 -0.34 -34.51 6.66
N LEU A 355 -0.95 -34.64 7.84
CA LEU A 355 -1.21 -35.88 8.59
C LEU A 355 -2.66 -36.39 8.35
#